data_AF-A0A432IAH0-F1
#
_entry.id   AF-A0A432IAH0-F1
#
_cell.length_a   1.000
_cell.length_b   1.000
_cell.length_c   1.000
_cell.angle_alpha   90.00
_cell.angle_beta   90.00
_cell.angle_gamma   90.00
#
_symmetry.space_group_name_H-M   'P 1'
#
loop_
_entity.id
_entity.type
_entity.pdbx_description
1 polymer ?
#
loop_
_entity_poly.entity_id
_entity_poly.type
_entity_poly.pdbx_seq_one_letter_code
_entity_poly.pdbx_strand_id
1 'polypeptide(L)'
;MEVVKRIMTDMKRTKNHSLKRIILLFLVYTFTFITVFFFIDFYDFYIINPYFLVLLSVVLGVVATYIHSRNGKRSKLDNIVDKL
;
A
#
# COMPACT_ATOMS: atom_id res chain seq x y z
N MET A 1 26.01 -23.52 16.89
CA MET A 1 25.56 -22.10 16.85
C MET A 1 25.24 -21.58 15.45
N GLU A 2 25.79 -22.13 14.36
CA GLU A 2 25.53 -21.65 13.00
C GLU A 2 24.09 -21.86 12.50
N VAL A 3 23.44 -22.96 12.91
CA VAL A 3 22.08 -23.31 12.49
C VAL A 3 21.06 -22.28 12.97
N VAL A 4 21.18 -21.82 14.22
CA VAL A 4 20.30 -20.79 14.81
C VAL A 4 20.48 -19.44 14.10
N LYS A 5 21.74 -19.09 13.75
CA LYS A 5 22.04 -17.88 12.98
C LYS A 5 21.39 -17.93 11.59
N ARG A 6 21.45 -19.08 10.91
CA ARG A 6 20.81 -19.30 9.61
C ARG A 6 19.28 -19.14 9.70
N ILE A 7 18.64 -19.77 10.68
CA ILE A 7 17.19 -19.66 10.94
C ILE A 7 16.77 -18.22 11.27
N MET A 8 17.53 -17.51 12.12
CA MET A 8 17.25 -16.10 12.43
C MET A 8 17.38 -15.20 11.19
N THR A 9 18.32 -15.52 10.29
CA THR A 9 18.54 -14.73 9.07
C THR A 9 17.41 -14.95 8.05
N ASP A 10 16.95 -16.18 7.89
CA ASP A 10 15.81 -16.51 7.03
C ASP A 10 14.48 -15.98 7.56
N MET A 11 14.23 -16.03 8.89
CA MET A 11 13.05 -15.39 9.50
C MET A 11 13.04 -13.87 9.29
N LYS A 12 14.21 -13.22 9.32
CA LYS A 12 14.32 -11.78 9.07
C LYS A 12 14.06 -11.43 7.59
N ARG A 13 14.45 -12.32 6.67
CA ARG A 13 14.27 -12.16 5.22
C ARG A 13 12.80 -12.27 4.80
N THR A 14 12.06 -13.22 5.37
CA THR A 14 10.62 -13.40 5.10
C THR A 14 9.78 -12.27 5.69
N LYS A 15 10.14 -11.76 6.88
CA LYS A 15 9.46 -10.63 7.52
C LYS A 15 9.64 -9.32 6.74
N ASN A 16 10.82 -9.09 6.16
CA ASN A 16 11.07 -7.92 5.29
C ASN A 16 10.25 -7.96 3.99
N HIS A 17 10.01 -9.14 3.42
CA HIS A 17 9.11 -9.28 2.27
C HIS A 17 7.67 -8.88 2.61
N SER A 18 7.20 -9.21 3.80
CA SER A 18 5.86 -8.82 4.27
C SER A 18 5.72 -7.30 4.44
N LEU A 19 6.70 -6.64 5.05
CA LEU A 19 6.68 -5.19 5.23
C LEU A 19 6.83 -4.43 3.90
N LYS A 20 7.74 -4.87 3.02
CA LYS A 20 7.88 -4.30 1.67
C LYS A 20 6.56 -4.38 0.92
N ARG A 21 5.90 -5.55 0.94
CA ARG A 21 4.60 -5.77 0.30
C ARG A 21 3.51 -4.84 0.84
N ILE A 22 3.43 -4.64 2.16
CA ILE A 22 2.45 -3.74 2.78
C ILE A 22 2.68 -2.29 2.34
N ILE A 23 3.93 -1.83 2.33
CA ILE A 23 4.30 -0.47 1.90
C ILE A 23 3.95 -0.27 0.42
N LEU A 24 4.20 -1.26 -0.41
CA LEU A 24 3.96 -1.19 -1.85
C LEU A 24 2.45 -1.22 -2.17
N LEU A 25 1.67 -2.06 -1.47
CA LEU A 25 0.20 -2.02 -1.51
C LEU A 25 -0.34 -0.64 -1.10
N PHE A 26 0.21 -0.07 -0.02
CA PHE A 26 -0.16 1.26 0.44
C PHE A 26 0.10 2.34 -0.61
N LEU A 27 1.27 2.30 -1.26
CA LEU A 27 1.61 3.22 -2.34
C LEU A 27 0.66 3.07 -3.52
N VAL A 28 0.35 1.83 -3.95
CA VAL A 28 -0.56 1.57 -5.06
C VAL A 28 -1.96 2.13 -4.77
N TYR A 29 -2.50 1.86 -3.58
CA TYR A 29 -3.82 2.40 -3.19
C TYR A 29 -3.81 3.92 -3.10
N THR A 30 -2.80 4.50 -2.46
CA THR A 30 -2.68 5.96 -2.31
C THR A 30 -2.58 6.64 -3.67
N PHE A 31 -1.72 6.15 -4.58
CA PHE A 31 -1.63 6.68 -5.94
C PHE A 31 -2.94 6.55 -6.70
N THR A 32 -3.62 5.39 -6.58
CA THR A 32 -4.92 5.19 -7.24
C THR A 32 -5.94 6.22 -6.75
N PHE A 33 -6.03 6.47 -5.44
CA PHE A 33 -6.93 7.48 -4.89
C PHE A 33 -6.55 8.91 -5.31
N ILE A 34 -5.25 9.24 -5.32
CA ILE A 34 -4.78 10.54 -5.81
C ILE A 34 -5.19 10.73 -7.26
N THR A 35 -4.96 9.74 -8.14
CA THR A 35 -5.33 9.82 -9.55
C THR A 35 -6.84 10.00 -9.73
N VAL A 36 -7.65 9.24 -8.97
CA VAL A 36 -9.11 9.37 -9.02
C VAL A 36 -9.57 10.76 -8.57
N PHE A 37 -9.06 11.26 -7.43
CA PHE A 37 -9.44 12.58 -6.95
C PHE A 37 -8.93 13.70 -7.83
N PHE A 38 -7.74 13.58 -8.41
CA PHE A 38 -7.22 14.56 -9.35
C PHE A 38 -8.08 14.61 -10.62
N PHE A 39 -8.59 13.47 -11.08
CA PHE A 39 -9.52 13.41 -12.20
C PHE A 39 -10.88 14.04 -11.87
N ILE A 40 -11.39 13.84 -10.65
CA ILE A 40 -12.64 14.44 -10.18
C ILE A 40 -12.48 15.96 -10.02
N ASP A 41 -11.43 16.41 -9.35
CA ASP A 41 -11.15 17.83 -9.09
C ASP A 41 -10.85 18.61 -10.38
N PHE A 42 -10.26 17.97 -11.40
CA PHE A 42 -10.09 18.54 -12.73
C PHE A 42 -11.43 18.89 -13.41
N TYR A 43 -12.49 18.12 -13.12
CA TYR A 43 -13.82 18.36 -13.65
C TYR A 43 -14.63 19.37 -12.81
N ASP A 44 -14.38 19.43 -11.50
CA ASP A 44 -15.14 20.25 -10.54
C ASP A 44 -14.31 21.47 -10.07
N PHE A 45 -14.13 22.44 -10.98
CA PHE A 45 -13.61 23.80 -10.77
C PHE A 45 -13.24 24.18 -9.30
N TYR A 46 -12.05 23.77 -8.84
CA TYR A 46 -11.39 24.22 -7.60
C TYR A 46 -12.25 24.20 -6.31
N ILE A 47 -13.24 23.32 -6.21
CA ILE A 47 -14.13 23.29 -5.04
C ILE A 47 -13.38 22.75 -3.81
N ILE A 48 -12.40 21.86 -4.02
CA ILE A 48 -11.73 21.17 -2.92
C ILE A 48 -10.25 21.54 -2.90
N ASN A 49 -9.75 21.88 -1.71
CA ASN A 49 -8.35 22.19 -1.52
C ASN A 49 -7.49 20.93 -1.85
N PRO A 50 -6.50 21.03 -2.76
CA PRO A 50 -5.70 19.87 -3.18
C PRO A 50 -4.94 19.21 -2.02
N TYR A 51 -4.55 19.98 -1.00
CA TYR A 51 -3.94 19.42 0.21
C TYR A 51 -4.90 18.49 0.96
N PHE A 52 -6.19 18.82 0.97
CA PHE A 52 -7.23 18.01 1.60
C PHE A 52 -7.46 16.69 0.85
N LEU A 53 -7.42 16.73 -0.49
CA LEU A 53 -7.54 15.53 -1.34
C LEU A 53 -6.35 14.58 -1.14
N VAL A 54 -5.14 15.11 -1.07
CA VAL A 54 -3.94 14.29 -0.79
C VAL A 54 -4.05 13.65 0.59
N LEU A 55 -4.45 14.42 1.60
CA LEU A 55 -4.59 13.93 2.97
C LEU A 55 -5.67 12.83 3.07
N LEU A 56 -6.79 13.02 2.38
CA LEU A 56 -7.87 12.03 2.28
C LEU A 56 -7.41 10.75 1.55
N SER A 57 -6.63 10.91 0.47
CA SER A 57 -6.05 9.78 -0.28
C SER A 57 -5.15 8.91 0.59
N VAL A 58 -4.32 9.55 1.43
CA VAL A 58 -3.44 8.85 2.36
C VAL A 58 -4.25 8.09 3.40
N VAL A 59 -5.27 8.71 3.99
CA VAL A 59 -6.15 8.04 4.97
C VAL A 59 -6.86 6.84 4.36
N LEU A 60 -7.43 7.00 3.16
CA LEU A 60 -8.09 5.90 2.43
C LEU A 60 -7.09 4.81 2.03
N GLY A 61 -5.87 5.19 1.63
CA GLY A 61 -4.77 4.26 1.34
C GLY A 61 -4.39 3.41 2.56
N VAL A 62 -4.29 4.02 3.74
CA VAL A 62 -4.01 3.29 4.99
C VAL A 62 -5.14 2.32 5.31
N VAL A 63 -6.39 2.77 5.25
CA VAL A 63 -7.57 1.94 5.56
C VAL A 63 -7.69 0.77 4.57
N ALA A 64 -7.55 1.02 3.27
CA ALA A 64 -7.59 0.00 2.24
C ALA A 64 -6.48 -1.04 2.45
N THR A 65 -5.26 -0.58 2.73
CA THR A 65 -4.12 -1.46 3.01
C THR A 65 -4.34 -2.29 4.27
N TYR A 66 -4.89 -1.69 5.33
CA TYR A 66 -5.21 -2.39 6.57
C TYR A 66 -6.26 -3.48 6.36
N ILE A 67 -7.36 -3.17 5.67
CA ILE A 67 -8.42 -4.14 5.35
C ILE A 67 -7.87 -5.26 4.47
N HIS A 68 -7.07 -4.92 3.45
CA HIS A 68 -6.46 -5.89 2.54
C HIS A 68 -5.49 -6.83 3.26
N SER A 69 -4.64 -6.26 4.12
CA SER A 69 -3.68 -7.01 4.94
C SER A 69 -4.38 -7.93 5.94
N ARG A 70 -5.45 -7.44 6.60
CA ARG A 70 -6.22 -8.21 7.58
C ARG A 70 -7.03 -9.35 6.95
N ASN A 71 -7.56 -9.14 5.74
CA ASN A 71 -8.34 -10.18 5.07
C ASN A 71 -7.48 -11.33 4.54
N GLY A 72 -6.16 -11.17 4.44
CA GLY A 72 -5.21 -12.23 4.07
C GLY A 72 -5.42 -12.86 2.69
N LYS A 73 -6.44 -12.42 1.94
CA LYS A 73 -6.75 -12.89 0.59
C LYS A 73 -5.71 -12.32 -0.37
N ARG A 74 -4.83 -13.18 -0.88
CA ARG A 74 -3.95 -12.85 -2.00
C ARG A 74 -4.83 -12.45 -3.20
N SER A 75 -4.85 -11.17 -3.50
CA SER A 75 -5.57 -10.61 -4.63
C SER A 75 -4.64 -10.47 -5.84
N LYS A 76 -5.20 -10.22 -7.03
CA LYS A 76 -4.40 -9.93 -8.23
C LYS A 76 -3.45 -8.75 -8.04
N LEU A 77 -3.82 -7.79 -7.18
CA LEU A 77 -2.96 -6.68 -6.77
C LEU A 77 -1.70 -7.15 -6.03
N ASP A 78 -1.78 -8.21 -5.22
CA ASP A 78 -0.61 -8.78 -4.55
C ASP A 78 0.37 -9.37 -5.58
N ASN A 79 -0.13 -10.01 -6.66
CA ASN A 79 0.72 -10.53 -7.72
C ASN A 79 1.41 -9.42 -8.53
N ILE A 80 0.76 -8.26 -8.68
CA ILE A 80 1.36 -7.10 -9.34
C ILE A 80 2.44 -6.50 -8.43
N VAL A 81 2.16 -6.38 -7.14
CA VAL A 81 3.09 -5.86 -6.12
C VAL A 81 4.31 -6.77 -5.95
N ASP A 82 4.13 -8.09 -5.92
CA ASP A 82 5.22 -9.05 -5.80
C ASP A 82 6.10 -9.11 -7.07
N LYS A 83 5.59 -8.63 -8.21
CA LYS A 83 6.30 -8.57 -9.50
C LYS A 83 6.94 -7.20 -9.77
N LEU A 84 6.71 -6.20 -8.91
CA LEU A 84 7.28 -4.86 -8.95
C LEU A 84 8.58 -4.77 -8.11
#